data_AF-A0A5D3BDI7-F1
#
_entry.id   AF-A0A5D3BDI7-F1
#
_cell.length_a   1.000
_cell.length_b   1.000
_cell.length_c   1.000
_cell.angle_alpha   90.00
_cell.angle_beta   90.00
_cell.angle_gamma   90.00
#
_symmetry.space_group_name_H-M   'P 1'
#
loop_
_entity.id
_entity.type
_entity.pdbx_description
1 polymer ?
#
loop_
_entity_poly.entity_id
_entity_poly.type
_entity_poly.pdbx_seq_one_letter_code
_entity_poly.pdbx_strand_id
1 'polypeptide(L)'
;MTDDRSVKAQSHEIQKIAHEIINEGWWLDIGASHHVCHDLSLFRKYNEVKDKNILLGDHHTTKVVDIGEVEMKFTSSKALVLKEVLHTSKI
;
A
#
# COMPACT_ATOMS: atom_id res chain seq x y z
N MET A 1 -22.90 9.79 -20.06
CA MET A 1 -22.99 10.86 -19.04
C MET A 1 -22.93 10.18 -17.69
N THR A 2 -21.78 10.25 -17.02
CA THR A 2 -21.64 9.80 -15.63
C THR A 2 -22.40 10.80 -14.75
N ASP A 3 -23.29 10.31 -13.89
CA ASP A 3 -24.06 11.15 -12.97
C ASP A 3 -23.12 11.81 -11.95
N ASP A 4 -23.16 13.14 -11.85
CA ASP A 4 -22.35 13.97 -10.93
C ASP A 4 -22.50 13.53 -9.46
N ARG A 5 -23.68 13.01 -9.09
CA ARG A 5 -23.95 12.44 -7.77
C ARG A 5 -23.10 11.19 -7.49
N SER A 6 -22.91 10.35 -8.51
CA SER A 6 -22.10 9.12 -8.40
C SER A 6 -20.63 9.47 -8.19
N VAL A 7 -20.12 10.47 -8.93
CA VAL A 7 -18.74 10.97 -8.77
C VAL A 7 -18.51 11.53 -7.37
N LYS A 8 -19.47 12.29 -6.83
CA LYS A 8 -19.38 12.86 -5.48
C LYS A 8 -19.39 11.79 -4.38
N ALA A 9 -20.20 10.74 -4.55
CA ALA A 9 -20.25 9.62 -3.61
C ALA A 9 -18.92 8.84 -3.60
N GLN A 10 -18.36 8.54 -4.78
CA GLN A 10 -17.05 7.88 -4.88
C GLN A 10 -15.93 8.71 -4.24
N SER A 11 -15.93 10.03 -4.43
CA SER A 11 -14.96 10.93 -3.82
C SER A 11 -15.00 10.88 -2.28
N HIS A 12 -16.19 10.87 -1.68
CA HIS A 12 -16.34 10.75 -0.22
C HIS A 12 -15.80 9.42 0.31
N GLU A 13 -16.08 8.31 -0.38
CA GLU A 13 -15.57 7.00 0.00
C GLU A 13 -14.03 6.94 -0.11
N ILE A 14 -13.44 7.51 -1.16
CA ILE A 14 -11.98 7.61 -1.33
C ILE A 14 -11.35 8.42 -0.20
N GLN A 15 -11.93 9.56 0.17
CA GLN A 15 -11.43 10.39 1.27
C GLN A 15 -11.47 9.66 2.60
N LYS A 16 -12.53 8.89 2.85
CA LYS A 16 -12.67 8.09 4.07
C LYS A 16 -11.60 6.99 4.15
N ILE A 17 -11.39 6.29 3.05
CA ILE A 17 -10.33 5.26 2.95
C ILE A 17 -8.95 5.90 3.12
N ALA A 18 -8.67 7.02 2.46
CA ALA A 18 -7.40 7.72 2.57
C ALA A 18 -7.10 8.14 4.02
N HIS A 19 -8.08 8.70 4.73
CA HIS A 19 -7.93 9.08 6.13
C HIS A 19 -7.65 7.87 7.04
N GLU A 20 -8.31 6.72 6.81
CA GLU A 20 -8.06 5.49 7.56
C GLU A 20 -6.66 4.91 7.29
N ILE A 21 -6.18 4.94 6.03
CA ILE A 21 -4.84 4.45 5.63
C ILE A 21 -3.72 5.33 6.22
N ILE A 22 -3.85 6.66 6.16
CA ILE A 22 -2.84 7.60 6.65
C ILE A 22 -2.58 7.41 8.14
N ASN A 23 -3.62 7.10 8.92
CA ASN A 23 -3.49 6.86 10.36
C ASN A 23 -2.67 5.61 10.71
N GLU A 24 -2.58 4.64 9.79
CA GLU A 24 -1.77 3.43 9.95
C GLU A 24 -0.32 3.61 9.48
N GLY A 25 0.08 4.84 9.11
CA GLY A 25 1.43 5.13 8.61
C GLY A 25 1.66 4.75 7.15
N TRP A 26 0.59 4.39 6.43
CA TRP A 26 0.63 4.06 4.99
C TRP A 26 0.27 5.28 4.15
N TRP A 27 0.84 5.36 2.95
CA TRP A 27 0.55 6.43 1.99
C TRP A 27 -0.32 5.87 0.86
N LEU A 28 -1.43 6.56 0.56
CA LEU A 28 -2.25 6.23 -0.59
C LEU A 28 -1.69 6.93 -1.83
N ASP A 29 -0.98 6.18 -2.68
CA ASP A 29 -0.49 6.64 -3.98
C ASP A 29 -1.23 5.90 -5.10
N ILE A 30 -2.16 6.59 -5.76
CA ILE A 30 -2.93 6.04 -6.89
C ILE A 30 -2.09 5.84 -8.15
N GLY A 31 -0.89 6.42 -8.22
CA GLY A 31 0.08 6.22 -9.30
C GLY A 31 0.99 5.01 -9.08
N ALA A 32 0.99 4.42 -7.88
CA ALA A 32 1.83 3.27 -7.56
C ALA A 32 1.24 1.97 -8.14
N SER A 33 2.10 1.16 -8.75
CA SER A 33 1.72 -0.16 -9.30
C SER A 33 1.86 -1.30 -8.30
N HIS A 34 2.58 -1.09 -7.20
CA HIS A 34 2.89 -2.10 -6.19
C HIS A 34 2.78 -1.49 -4.79
N HIS A 35 2.41 -2.32 -3.81
CA HIS A 35 2.52 -1.97 -2.40
C HIS A 35 3.98 -2.16 -1.96
N VAL A 36 4.55 -1.15 -1.31
CA VAL A 36 5.94 -1.18 -0.83
C VAL A 36 5.97 -0.85 0.66
N CYS A 37 6.75 -1.60 1.43
CA CYS A 37 6.90 -1.41 2.86
C CYS A 37 8.36 -1.58 3.26
N HIS A 38 8.85 -0.70 4.14
CA HIS A 38 10.22 -0.81 4.66
C HIS A 38 10.30 -1.65 5.94
N ASP A 39 9.19 -1.77 6.68
CA ASP A 39 9.17 -2.43 7.98
C ASP A 39 8.70 -3.88 7.85
N LEU A 40 9.66 -4.81 7.87
CA LEU A 40 9.39 -6.25 7.81
C LEU A 40 8.54 -6.74 9.00
N SER A 41 8.53 -6.05 10.14
CA SER A 41 7.76 -6.47 11.33
C SER A 41 6.24 -6.42 11.12
N LEU A 42 5.78 -5.65 10.13
CA LEU A 42 4.37 -5.54 9.75
C LEU A 42 3.88 -6.74 8.92
N PHE A 43 4.80 -7.58 8.43
CA PHE A 43 4.46 -8.74 7.61
C PHE A 43 4.02 -9.92 8.46
N ARG A 44 2.86 -10.48 8.13
CA ARG A 44 2.35 -11.70 8.77
C ARG A 44 2.86 -12.96 8.08
N LYS A 45 3.20 -12.84 6.81
CA LYS A 45 3.84 -13.86 5.97
C LYS A 45 4.74 -13.15 4.99
N TYR A 46 5.89 -13.74 4.71
CA TYR A 46 6.81 -13.25 3.69
C TYR A 46 7.63 -14.41 3.12
N ASN A 47 8.10 -14.23 1.89
CA ASN A 47 9.05 -15.10 1.24
C ASN A 47 10.17 -14.26 0.65
N GLU A 48 11.41 -14.72 0.81
CA GLU A 48 12.58 -14.09 0.18
C GLU A 48 12.42 -14.09 -1.34
N VAL A 49 12.76 -12.98 -1.98
CA VAL A 49 12.85 -12.87 -3.44
C VAL A 49 14.27 -12.53 -3.86
N LYS A 50 14.74 -13.21 -4.91
CA LYS A 50 16.05 -12.97 -5.50
C LYS A 50 15.92 -12.16 -6.77
N ASP A 51 16.91 -11.30 -7.00
CA ASP A 51 17.09 -10.54 -8.23
C ASP A 51 15.88 -9.70 -8.67
N LYS A 52 15.10 -9.19 -7.70
CA LYS A 52 13.98 -8.27 -7.94
C LYS A 52 14.34 -6.86 -7.50
N ASN A 53 14.16 -5.92 -8.42
CA ASN A 53 14.29 -4.49 -8.17
C ASN A 53 13.01 -3.77 -8.60
N ILE A 54 12.73 -2.63 -8.00
CA ILE A 54 11.61 -1.76 -8.38
C ILE A 54 12.09 -0.32 -8.60
N LEU A 55 11.44 0.37 -9.55
CA LEU A 55 11.60 1.80 -9.78
C LEU A 55 10.65 2.56 -8.86
N LEU A 56 11.19 3.48 -8.07
CA LEU A 56 10.43 4.39 -7.22
C LEU A 56 9.96 5.61 -8.01
N GLY A 57 9.01 6.36 -7.44
CA GLY A 57 8.43 7.54 -8.10
C GLY A 57 9.45 8.65 -8.40
N ASP A 58 10.60 8.65 -7.73
CA ASP A 58 11.70 9.58 -7.93
C ASP A 58 12.78 9.09 -8.92
N HIS A 59 12.48 8.03 -9.68
CA HIS A 59 13.37 7.37 -10.65
C HIS A 59 14.57 6.62 -10.04
N HIS A 60 14.66 6.49 -8.72
CA HIS A 60 15.64 5.61 -8.11
C HIS A 60 15.17 4.15 -8.16
N THR A 61 16.13 3.23 -8.22
CA THR A 61 15.86 1.79 -8.15
C THR A 61 16.24 1.27 -6.76
N THR A 62 15.39 0.44 -6.17
CA THR A 62 15.68 -0.24 -4.90
C THR A 62 15.47 -1.75 -5.02
N LYS A 63 16.22 -2.50 -4.21
CA LYS A 63 16.15 -3.97 -4.17
C LYS A 63 14.98 -4.41 -3.29
N VAL A 64 14.17 -5.32 -3.81
CA VAL A 64 13.16 -6.04 -3.03
C VAL A 64 13.84 -7.22 -2.37
N VAL A 65 13.67 -7.34 -1.06
CA VAL A 65 14.24 -8.43 -0.25
C VAL A 65 13.21 -9.54 -0.04
N ASP A 66 11.96 -9.16 0.22
CA ASP A 66 10.87 -10.11 0.48
C ASP A 66 9.58 -9.66 -0.20
N ILE A 67 8.69 -10.62 -0.42
CA ILE A 67 7.30 -10.38 -0.81
C ILE A 67 6.35 -11.07 0.17
N GLY A 68 5.28 -10.39 0.56
CA GLY A 68 4.41 -10.96 1.58
C GLY A 68 3.06 -10.30 1.77
N GLU A 69 2.46 -10.57 2.93
CA GLU A 69 1.14 -10.09 3.33
C GLU A 69 1.27 -9.16 4.54
N VAL A 70 0.65 -7.98 4.46
CA VAL A 70 0.54 -7.03 5.58
C VAL A 70 -0.94 -6.85 5.93
N GLU A 71 -1.28 -6.95 7.21
CA GLU A 71 -2.61 -6.63 7.71
C GLU A 71 -2.60 -5.21 8.28
N MET A 72 -3.37 -4.31 7.67
CA MET A 72 -3.64 -2.98 8.20
C MET A 72 -4.92 -3.01 9.03
N LYS A 73 -4.90 -2.40 10.21
CA LYS A 73 -6.04 -2.40 11.13
C LYS A 73 -6.56 -0.98 11.28
N PHE A 74 -7.70 -0.68 10.68
CA PHE A 74 -8.26 0.65 10.75
C PHE A 74 -8.89 0.95 12.11
N THR A 75 -8.94 2.23 12.47
CA THR A 75 -9.67 2.72 13.66
C THR A 75 -11.16 2.40 13.64
N SER A 76 -11.71 2.07 12.46
CA SER A 76 -13.06 1.57 12.26
C SER A 76 -13.26 0.11 12.72
N SER A 77 -12.26 -0.50 13.37
CA SER A 77 -12.20 -1.92 13.75
C SER A 77 -12.24 -2.89 12.55
N LYS A 78 -12.05 -2.37 11.34
CA LYS A 78 -11.91 -3.15 10.11
C LYS A 78 -10.44 -3.50 9.89
N ALA A 79 -10.19 -4.59 9.19
CA ALA A 79 -8.86 -4.96 8.76
C ALA A 79 -8.82 -5.14 7.24
N LEU A 80 -7.72 -4.74 6.61
CA LEU A 80 -7.41 -5.00 5.21
C LEU A 80 -6.09 -5.75 5.12
N VAL A 81 -6.10 -6.88 4.41
CA VAL A 81 -4.88 -7.63 4.12
C VAL A 81 -4.40 -7.25 2.73
N LEU A 82 -3.28 -6.55 2.67
CA LEU A 82 -2.53 -6.32 1.44
C LEU A 82 -1.74 -7.58 1.10
N LYS A 83 -1.85 -8.02 -0.15
CA LYS A 83 -1.07 -9.14 -0.69
C LYS A 83 0.04 -8.60 -1.58
N GLU A 84 1.05 -9.44 -1.80
CA GLU A 84 2.16 -9.12 -2.71
C GLU A 84 2.88 -7.81 -2.34
N VAL A 85 2.90 -7.48 -1.05
CA VAL A 85 3.61 -6.31 -0.53
C VAL A 85 5.10 -6.55 -0.68
N LEU A 86 5.80 -5.60 -1.30
CA LEU A 86 7.23 -5.66 -1.52
C LEU A 86 7.96 -5.06 -0.33
N HIS A 87 8.79 -5.85 0.33
CA HIS A 87 9.68 -5.36 1.36
C HIS A 87 10.98 -4.83 0.73
N THR A 88 11.30 -3.57 1.00
CA THR A 88 12.58 -2.98 0.60
C THR A 88 13.36 -2.54 1.82
N SER A 89 14.64 -2.89 1.90
CA SER A 89 15.51 -2.46 3.01
C SER A 89 15.87 -0.97 2.96
N LYS A 90 15.41 -0.25 1.93
CA LYS A 90 15.55 1.20 1.74
C LYS A 90 14.33 1.71 0.96
N ILE A 91 13.70 2.76 1.47
CA ILE A 91 12.74 3.64 0.77
C ILE A 91 13.33 5.04 0.77
#